data_AF-A0A2S6R974-F1
#
_entry.id   AF-A0A2S6R974-F1
#
_cell.length_a   1.000
_cell.length_b   1.000
_cell.length_c   1.000
_cell.angle_alpha   90.00
_cell.angle_beta   90.00
_cell.angle_gamma   90.00
#
_symmetry.space_group_name_H-M   'P 1'
#
loop_
_entity.id
_entity.type
_entity.pdbx_description
1 polymer ?
#
loop_
_entity_poly.entity_id
_entity_poly.type
_entity_poly.pdbx_seq_one_letter_code
_entity_poly.pdbx_strand_id
1 'polypeptide(L)'
;ICRDGHLIMAVEQPDPLMAALSSAMPLAFEQLDSTAAPLNQGRTGLVIVDEIVGFAAPGGGNLAPPGPDADVSRMVAETDRLARQFSANGWPILAFLDTHEPGKAEPPYPPHCERGSGEEEFVPELRWLESDSSTRLIRKDCINGFIGAISGKRNLLVDWVLENSLESLLVVGICTDICVMDFVLTILSARNHDMMPGLVDIFVYQSACATYDLPRDVAESLNLPASMSHPKALTQYMGLYFMASRGARLVSAIK
;
A
#
# COMPACT_ATOMS: atom_id res chain seq x y z
N ILE A 1 -4.92 47.27 -9.57
CA ILE A 1 -4.22 48.29 -8.74
C ILE A 1 -3.38 47.52 -7.73
N CYS A 2 -2.06 47.55 -7.88
CA CYS A 2 -1.15 46.90 -6.94
C CYS A 2 -1.24 47.56 -5.57
N ARG A 3 -1.43 46.76 -4.52
CA ARG A 3 -0.98 47.05 -3.15
C ARG A 3 -0.55 45.73 -2.51
N ASP A 4 0.74 45.70 -2.19
CA ASP A 4 1.39 44.88 -1.16
C ASP A 4 1.31 43.36 -1.30
N GLY A 5 2.30 42.83 -2.02
CA GLY A 5 2.56 41.40 -2.19
C GLY A 5 3.03 40.71 -0.91
N HIS A 6 2.10 40.40 -0.03
CA HIS A 6 2.19 39.23 0.84
C HIS A 6 1.15 38.22 0.38
N LEU A 7 1.59 37.17 -0.29
CA LEU A 7 0.79 35.97 -0.47
C LEU A 7 0.60 35.39 0.94
N ILE A 8 -0.50 35.75 1.61
CA ILE A 8 -0.93 35.06 2.82
C ILE A 8 -1.22 33.64 2.35
N MET A 9 -0.30 32.70 2.59
CA MET A 9 -0.63 31.29 2.51
C MET A 9 -1.79 31.11 3.49
N ALA A 10 -2.98 30.91 2.96
CA ALA A 10 -4.12 30.51 3.76
C ALA A 10 -3.66 29.25 4.51
N VAL A 11 -3.57 29.35 5.84
CA VAL A 11 -3.45 28.15 6.68
C VAL A 11 -4.73 27.39 6.39
N GLU A 12 -4.64 26.35 5.56
CA GLU A 12 -5.74 25.45 5.28
C GLU A 12 -6.31 25.01 6.63
N GLN A 13 -7.54 25.42 6.88
CA GLN A 13 -8.26 24.94 8.05
C GLN A 13 -8.43 23.44 7.86
N PRO A 14 -8.16 22.62 8.89
CA PRO A 14 -8.35 21.18 8.77
C PRO A 14 -9.79 20.90 8.34
N ASP A 15 -9.95 20.04 7.33
CA ASP A 15 -11.26 19.65 6.80
C ASP A 15 -12.18 19.27 7.99
N PRO A 16 -13.31 19.98 8.20
CA PRO A 16 -14.23 19.71 9.30
C PRO A 16 -14.70 18.25 9.35
N LEU A 17 -14.81 17.58 8.20
CA LEU A 17 -15.18 16.18 8.13
C LEU A 17 -14.06 15.28 8.64
N MET A 18 -12.81 15.54 8.24
CA MET A 18 -11.64 14.83 8.78
C MET A 18 -11.52 15.01 10.30
N ALA A 19 -11.75 16.23 10.81
CA ALA A 19 -11.74 16.49 12.24
C ALA A 19 -12.83 15.69 12.97
N ALA A 20 -14.06 15.65 12.42
CA ALA A 20 -15.16 14.87 12.97
C ALA A 20 -14.87 13.36 12.96
N LEU A 21 -14.33 12.84 11.85
CA LEU A 21 -13.96 11.43 11.72
C LEU A 21 -12.87 11.05 12.71
N SER A 22 -11.80 11.85 12.80
CA SER A 22 -10.68 11.58 13.71
C SER A 22 -11.09 11.62 15.18
N SER A 23 -12.06 12.47 15.53
CA SER A 23 -12.65 12.48 16.87
C SER A 23 -13.56 11.28 17.15
N ALA A 24 -14.27 10.76 16.14
CA ALA A 24 -15.22 9.66 16.31
C ALA A 24 -14.54 8.28 16.27
N MET A 25 -13.45 8.13 15.52
CA MET A 25 -12.82 6.85 15.19
C MET A 25 -11.29 6.89 15.33
N PRO A 26 -10.74 7.36 16.47
CA PRO A 26 -9.31 7.68 16.59
C PRO A 26 -8.40 6.51 16.23
N LEU A 27 -7.31 6.82 15.51
CA LEU A 27 -6.26 5.87 15.19
C LEU A 27 -5.17 5.89 16.26
N ALA A 28 -4.74 4.71 16.70
CA ALA A 28 -3.57 4.55 17.53
C ALA A 28 -2.38 4.18 16.67
N PHE A 29 -1.26 4.88 16.87
CA PHE A 29 -0.01 4.61 16.18
C PHE A 29 1.08 4.26 17.17
N GLU A 30 1.96 3.35 16.76
CA GLU A 30 3.20 3.06 17.46
C GLU A 30 4.42 3.49 16.64
N GLN A 31 5.59 3.39 17.27
CA GLN A 31 6.88 3.59 16.63
C GLN A 31 7.66 2.29 16.76
N LEU A 32 8.25 1.85 15.66
CA LEU A 32 9.16 0.71 15.67
C LEU A 32 10.60 1.23 15.61
N ASP A 33 11.49 0.45 16.21
CA ASP A 33 12.93 0.63 16.07
C ASP A 33 13.44 -0.54 15.24
N SER A 34 14.06 -0.21 14.10
CA SER A 34 14.59 -1.21 13.16
C SER A 34 15.74 -2.02 13.74
N THR A 35 16.37 -1.53 14.81
CA THR A 35 17.42 -2.20 15.57
C THR A 35 16.89 -3.00 16.76
N ALA A 36 15.57 -2.99 17.00
CA ALA A 36 14.90 -3.73 18.07
C ALA A 36 13.86 -4.73 17.53
N ALA A 37 13.37 -5.59 18.41
CA ALA A 37 12.26 -6.49 18.09
C ALA A 37 10.98 -5.67 17.81
N PRO A 38 10.12 -6.12 16.88
CA PRO A 38 10.19 -7.38 16.15
C PRO A 38 11.04 -7.33 14.85
N LEU A 39 11.52 -6.14 14.44
CA LEU A 39 12.19 -5.95 13.15
C LEU A 39 13.59 -6.59 13.12
N ASN A 40 14.39 -6.41 14.17
CA ASN A 40 15.80 -6.85 14.20
C ASN A 40 16.02 -8.37 14.28
N GLN A 41 14.96 -9.15 14.44
CA GLN A 41 15.05 -10.60 14.66
C GLN A 41 15.03 -11.41 13.36
N GLY A 42 14.84 -10.76 12.20
CA GLY A 42 14.67 -11.45 10.92
C GLY A 42 13.38 -12.28 10.83
N ARG A 43 12.45 -12.10 11.79
CA ARG A 43 11.13 -12.76 11.85
C ARG A 43 9.98 -11.83 11.48
N THR A 44 10.31 -10.61 11.06
CA THR A 44 9.39 -9.72 10.36
C THR A 44 9.73 -9.74 8.87
N GLY A 45 8.74 -10.01 8.02
CA GLY A 45 8.89 -9.88 6.57
C GLY A 45 8.29 -8.58 6.07
N LEU A 46 8.96 -7.92 5.12
CA LEU A 46 8.42 -6.74 4.43
C LEU A 46 7.52 -7.21 3.29
N VAL A 47 6.29 -6.71 3.24
CA VAL A 47 5.35 -6.93 2.14
C VAL A 47 5.09 -5.61 1.42
N ILE A 48 5.52 -5.53 0.16
CA ILE A 48 5.31 -4.38 -0.73
C ILE A 48 4.13 -4.69 -1.63
N VAL A 49 3.10 -3.84 -1.60
CA VAL A 49 1.86 -4.04 -2.38
C VAL A 49 1.79 -3.03 -3.52
N ASP A 50 1.98 -3.52 -4.75
CA ASP A 50 1.64 -2.84 -6.00
C ASP A 50 2.27 -1.44 -6.21
N GLU A 51 3.51 -1.23 -5.75
CA GLU A 51 4.28 -0.01 -6.07
C GLU A 51 4.85 -0.07 -7.51
N ILE A 52 3.92 -0.13 -8.45
CA ILE A 52 4.15 -0.32 -9.89
C ILE A 52 3.83 0.95 -10.68
N VAL A 53 4.29 1.01 -11.93
CA VAL A 53 4.15 2.17 -12.82
C VAL A 53 2.68 2.60 -12.96
N GLY A 54 1.77 1.64 -13.17
CA GLY A 54 0.34 1.89 -13.39
C GLY A 54 -0.42 2.50 -12.21
N PHE A 55 0.20 2.56 -11.02
CA PHE A 55 -0.40 3.14 -9.82
C PHE A 55 0.43 4.25 -9.18
N ALA A 56 1.75 4.28 -9.38
CA ALA A 56 2.63 5.18 -8.63
C ALA A 56 3.49 6.11 -9.49
N ALA A 57 3.66 5.84 -10.80
CA ALA A 57 4.41 6.73 -11.67
C ALA A 57 3.49 7.82 -12.26
N PRO A 58 3.79 9.12 -12.12
CA PRO A 58 2.97 10.18 -12.71
C PRO A 58 2.72 9.98 -14.22
N GLY A 59 1.45 9.86 -14.62
CA GLY A 59 1.04 9.58 -16.00
C GLY A 59 1.36 8.16 -16.48
N GLY A 60 1.67 7.24 -15.57
CA GLY A 60 2.10 5.87 -15.87
C GLY A 60 0.98 4.91 -16.28
N GLY A 61 -0.28 5.32 -16.24
CA GLY A 61 -1.43 4.49 -16.61
C GLY A 61 -2.76 5.13 -16.22
N ASN A 62 -3.87 4.44 -16.47
CA ASN A 62 -5.22 4.94 -16.19
C ASN A 62 -5.48 5.20 -14.69
N LEU A 63 -4.76 4.50 -13.81
CA LEU A 63 -4.92 4.56 -12.35
C LEU A 63 -3.71 5.16 -11.64
N ALA A 64 -2.77 5.72 -12.40
CA ALA A 64 -1.64 6.42 -11.84
C ALA A 64 -1.99 7.89 -11.55
N PRO A 65 -1.25 8.58 -10.66
CA PRO A 65 -1.41 10.01 -10.48
C PRO A 65 -1.30 10.76 -11.82
N PRO A 66 -2.18 11.72 -12.13
CA PRO A 66 -2.09 12.47 -13.39
C PRO A 66 -0.87 13.40 -13.45
N GLY A 67 -0.24 13.65 -12.30
CA GLY A 67 0.97 14.47 -12.14
C GLY A 67 1.70 14.10 -10.85
N PRO A 68 2.74 14.87 -10.47
CA PRO A 68 3.49 14.63 -9.23
C PRO A 68 2.59 14.60 -8.00
N ASP A 69 2.77 13.60 -7.15
CA ASP A 69 2.00 13.38 -5.94
C ASP A 69 2.94 13.18 -4.75
N ALA A 70 2.86 14.06 -3.75
CA ALA A 70 3.79 14.06 -2.63
C ALA A 70 3.62 12.84 -1.70
N ASP A 71 2.41 12.30 -1.59
CA ASP A 71 2.13 11.15 -0.73
C ASP A 71 2.63 9.86 -1.39
N VAL A 72 2.39 9.70 -2.68
CA VAL A 72 2.94 8.59 -3.47
C VAL A 72 4.47 8.66 -3.54
N SER A 73 5.04 9.85 -3.76
CA SER A 73 6.50 10.02 -3.77
C SER A 73 7.14 9.66 -2.42
N ARG A 74 6.51 10.07 -1.31
CA ARG A 74 6.96 9.73 0.04
C ARG A 74 6.84 8.22 0.30
N MET A 75 5.74 7.61 -0.15
CA MET A 75 5.53 6.17 -0.03
C MET A 75 6.67 5.39 -0.69
N VAL A 76 6.95 5.67 -1.96
CA VAL A 76 8.02 5.00 -2.72
C VAL A 76 9.39 5.21 -2.07
N ALA A 77 9.68 6.41 -1.59
CA ALA A 77 10.95 6.71 -0.91
C ALA A 77 11.11 5.94 0.41
N GLU A 78 10.05 5.85 1.23
CA GLU A 78 10.09 5.09 2.48
C GLU A 78 10.16 3.58 2.23
N THR A 79 9.47 3.08 1.20
CA THR A 79 9.57 1.69 0.77
C THR A 79 10.97 1.35 0.29
N ASP A 80 11.60 2.17 -0.58
CA ASP A 80 12.99 1.95 -1.03
C ASP A 80 13.95 1.91 0.16
N ARG A 81 13.82 2.87 1.10
CA ARG A 81 14.64 2.93 2.31
C ARG A 81 14.53 1.64 3.14
N LEU A 82 13.30 1.17 3.40
CA LEU A 82 13.05 -0.04 4.17
C LEU A 82 13.50 -1.29 3.43
N ALA A 83 13.21 -1.41 2.14
CA ALA A 83 13.57 -2.58 1.35
C ALA A 83 15.09 -2.73 1.25
N ARG A 84 15.83 -1.62 1.09
CA ARG A 84 17.31 -1.63 1.17
C ARG A 84 17.81 -2.10 2.52
N GLN A 85 17.16 -1.67 3.60
CA GLN A 85 17.52 -2.11 4.95
C GLN A 85 17.25 -3.61 5.13
N PHE A 86 16.11 -4.12 4.70
CA PHE A 86 15.78 -5.54 4.75
C PHE A 86 16.78 -6.37 3.94
N SER A 87 17.03 -5.99 2.68
CA SER A 87 18.01 -6.64 1.80
C SER A 87 19.42 -6.64 2.42
N ALA A 88 19.89 -5.51 2.95
CA ALA A 88 21.22 -5.42 3.58
C ALA A 88 21.37 -6.33 4.81
N ASN A 89 20.28 -6.64 5.51
CA ASN A 89 20.28 -7.57 6.65
C ASN A 89 19.91 -9.01 6.25
N GLY A 90 19.67 -9.28 4.96
CA GLY A 90 19.20 -10.58 4.48
C GLY A 90 17.79 -10.93 4.98
N TRP A 91 17.00 -9.94 5.40
CA TRP A 91 15.63 -10.14 5.85
C TRP A 91 14.67 -10.30 4.67
N PRO A 92 13.62 -11.11 4.82
CA PRO A 92 12.77 -11.48 3.70
C PRO A 92 11.86 -10.33 3.25
N ILE A 93 11.79 -10.16 1.94
CA ILE A 93 10.92 -9.21 1.26
C ILE A 93 10.00 -10.01 0.33
N LEU A 94 8.73 -9.63 0.28
CA LEU A 94 7.78 -10.10 -0.72
C LEU A 94 7.15 -8.90 -1.39
N ALA A 95 7.11 -8.90 -2.71
CA ALA A 95 6.48 -7.84 -3.48
C ALA A 95 5.37 -8.41 -4.36
N PHE A 96 4.18 -7.83 -4.22
CA PHE A 96 3.08 -8.04 -5.14
C PHE A 96 3.19 -7.04 -6.30
N LEU A 97 2.94 -7.54 -7.51
CA LEU A 97 2.82 -6.73 -8.71
C LEU A 97 1.49 -7.07 -9.36
N ASP A 98 0.59 -6.10 -9.41
CA ASP A 98 -0.64 -6.23 -10.17
C ASP A 98 -0.30 -6.40 -11.66
N THR A 99 -0.83 -7.46 -12.26
CA THR A 99 -0.50 -7.92 -13.61
C THR A 99 -1.75 -8.60 -14.18
N HIS A 100 -2.63 -7.80 -14.76
CA HIS A 100 -3.88 -8.28 -15.35
C HIS A 100 -3.66 -8.99 -16.67
N GLU A 101 -4.52 -9.96 -16.95
CA GLU A 101 -4.59 -10.55 -18.28
C GLU A 101 -5.29 -9.57 -19.24
N PRO A 102 -4.69 -9.24 -20.40
CA PRO A 102 -5.27 -8.26 -21.31
C PRO A 102 -6.74 -8.51 -21.66
N GLY A 103 -7.58 -7.50 -21.47
CA GLY A 103 -9.02 -7.55 -21.72
C GLY A 103 -9.86 -8.25 -20.65
N LYS A 104 -9.27 -8.78 -19.57
CA LYS A 104 -10.02 -9.29 -18.42
C LYS A 104 -10.44 -8.11 -17.53
N ALA A 105 -11.73 -7.88 -17.39
CA ALA A 105 -12.24 -6.74 -16.63
C ALA A 105 -12.19 -6.96 -15.11
N GLU A 106 -11.81 -5.93 -14.36
CA GLU A 106 -11.94 -5.82 -12.90
C GLU A 106 -12.79 -4.58 -12.53
N PRO A 107 -14.12 -4.63 -12.69
CA PRO A 107 -14.97 -3.49 -12.38
C PRO A 107 -14.88 -3.12 -10.88
N PRO A 108 -14.95 -1.82 -10.54
CA PRO A 108 -15.34 -0.69 -11.39
C PRO A 108 -14.18 -0.04 -12.16
N TYR A 109 -12.97 -0.60 -12.10
CA TYR A 109 -11.78 0.03 -12.65
C TYR A 109 -11.69 -0.10 -14.18
N PRO A 110 -11.10 0.88 -14.89
CA PRO A 110 -10.75 0.73 -16.31
C PRO A 110 -9.66 -0.33 -16.49
N PRO A 111 -9.36 -0.77 -17.72
CA PRO A 111 -8.17 -1.57 -17.99
C PRO A 111 -6.91 -0.90 -17.41
N HIS A 112 -6.09 -1.67 -16.71
CA HIS A 112 -4.90 -1.18 -16.01
C HIS A 112 -3.92 -2.34 -15.79
N CYS A 113 -2.63 -2.03 -15.68
CA CYS A 113 -1.59 -2.98 -15.28
C CYS A 113 -1.62 -4.29 -16.09
N GLU A 114 -2.01 -4.21 -17.37
CA GLU A 114 -2.13 -5.39 -18.22
C GLU A 114 -0.74 -5.92 -18.57
N ARG A 115 -0.58 -7.24 -18.55
CA ARG A 115 0.69 -7.91 -18.86
C ARG A 115 1.25 -7.45 -20.22
N GLY A 116 2.47 -6.93 -20.21
CA GLY A 116 3.19 -6.42 -21.38
C GLY A 116 2.95 -4.95 -21.69
N SER A 117 2.19 -4.22 -20.86
CA SER A 117 1.94 -2.78 -21.05
C SER A 117 3.10 -1.92 -20.53
N GLY A 118 3.89 -2.44 -19.58
CA GLY A 118 4.88 -1.68 -18.82
C GLY A 118 4.29 -1.02 -17.57
N GLU A 119 2.96 -0.96 -17.45
CA GLU A 119 2.28 -0.47 -16.25
C GLU A 119 2.48 -1.44 -15.06
N GLU A 120 2.64 -2.73 -15.34
CA GLU A 120 2.80 -3.81 -14.36
C GLU A 120 4.24 -3.98 -13.82
N GLU A 121 5.17 -3.12 -14.26
CA GLU A 121 6.55 -3.09 -13.80
C GLU A 121 6.67 -2.23 -12.54
N PHE A 122 7.68 -2.48 -11.71
CA PHE A 122 8.01 -1.56 -10.61
C PHE A 122 8.25 -0.13 -11.11
N VAL A 123 7.89 0.84 -10.26
CA VAL A 123 8.40 2.20 -10.43
C VAL A 123 9.94 2.20 -10.47
N PRO A 124 10.57 3.13 -11.22
CA PRO A 124 12.02 3.11 -11.46
C PRO A 124 12.87 2.96 -10.20
N GLU A 125 12.47 3.59 -9.10
CA GLU A 125 13.13 3.59 -7.80
C GLU A 125 13.22 2.19 -7.18
N LEU A 126 12.24 1.32 -7.46
CA LEU A 126 12.12 -0.01 -6.86
C LEU A 126 12.53 -1.15 -7.80
N ARG A 127 12.85 -0.87 -9.07
CA ARG A 127 13.23 -1.91 -10.07
C ARG A 127 14.41 -2.80 -9.65
N TRP A 128 15.29 -2.32 -8.76
CA TRP A 128 16.41 -3.12 -8.27
C TRP A 128 15.95 -4.39 -7.52
N LEU A 129 14.74 -4.38 -6.95
CA LEU A 129 14.11 -5.53 -6.28
C LEU A 129 13.90 -6.73 -7.21
N GLU A 130 13.84 -6.53 -8.52
CA GLU A 130 13.70 -7.61 -9.49
C GLU A 130 14.89 -8.58 -9.49
N SER A 131 16.05 -8.08 -9.06
CA SER A 131 17.31 -8.84 -9.01
C SER A 131 17.80 -9.10 -7.59
N ASP A 132 17.04 -8.67 -6.57
CA ASP A 132 17.42 -8.78 -5.17
C ASP A 132 17.18 -10.21 -4.64
N SER A 133 18.19 -10.79 -3.98
CA SER A 133 18.11 -12.18 -3.50
C SER A 133 17.22 -12.37 -2.27
N SER A 134 16.90 -11.30 -1.56
CA SER A 134 15.98 -11.32 -0.41
C SER A 134 14.52 -11.16 -0.81
N THR A 135 14.26 -10.86 -2.09
CA THR A 135 12.94 -10.51 -2.59
C THR A 135 12.27 -11.66 -3.33
N ARG A 136 11.04 -11.99 -2.91
CA ARG A 136 10.12 -12.87 -3.64
C ARG A 136 9.08 -12.03 -4.38
N LEU A 137 9.02 -12.16 -5.69
CA LEU A 137 7.99 -11.52 -6.51
C LEU A 137 6.78 -12.42 -6.69
N ILE A 138 5.58 -11.86 -6.52
CA ILE A 138 4.32 -12.51 -6.86
C ILE A 138 3.54 -11.58 -7.77
N ARG A 139 3.32 -12.01 -9.02
CA ARG A 139 2.40 -11.33 -9.93
C ARG A 139 0.98 -11.80 -9.65
N LYS A 140 0.06 -10.88 -9.40
CA LYS A 140 -1.36 -11.14 -9.13
C LYS A 140 -2.24 -10.48 -10.19
N ASP A 141 -3.40 -11.03 -10.47
CA ASP A 141 -4.36 -10.54 -11.47
C ASP A 141 -5.67 -10.05 -10.85
N CYS A 142 -5.61 -9.64 -9.57
CA CYS A 142 -6.73 -9.12 -8.82
C CYS A 142 -6.25 -8.26 -7.63
N ILE A 143 -7.16 -7.46 -7.06
CA ILE A 143 -6.90 -6.62 -5.88
C ILE A 143 -6.24 -7.40 -4.72
N ASN A 144 -6.75 -8.58 -4.40
CA ASN A 144 -6.42 -9.26 -3.15
C ASN A 144 -5.12 -10.09 -3.26
N GLY A 145 -4.04 -9.63 -2.63
CA GLY A 145 -2.75 -10.31 -2.66
C GLY A 145 -2.74 -11.75 -2.13
N PHE A 146 -3.61 -12.11 -1.18
CA PHE A 146 -3.72 -13.49 -0.71
C PHE A 146 -4.34 -14.41 -1.76
N ILE A 147 -5.40 -13.94 -2.44
CA ILE A 147 -6.04 -14.68 -3.54
C ILE A 147 -5.10 -14.78 -4.74
N GLY A 148 -4.45 -13.67 -5.11
CA GLY A 148 -3.48 -13.62 -6.19
C GLY A 148 -2.23 -14.48 -5.96
N ALA A 149 -1.92 -14.83 -4.72
CA ALA A 149 -0.84 -15.74 -4.38
C ALA A 149 -1.20 -17.24 -4.50
N ILE A 150 -2.45 -17.59 -4.81
CA ILE A 150 -2.86 -18.99 -4.96
C ILE A 150 -2.25 -19.57 -6.25
N SER A 151 -1.47 -20.63 -6.10
CA SER A 151 -0.85 -21.35 -7.22
C SER A 151 -1.13 -22.85 -7.09
N GLY A 152 -2.06 -23.35 -7.90
CA GLY A 152 -2.55 -24.72 -7.82
C GLY A 152 -3.21 -25.01 -6.47
N LYS A 153 -2.58 -25.85 -5.64
CA LYS A 153 -3.06 -26.21 -4.29
C LYS A 153 -2.31 -25.50 -3.16
N ARG A 154 -1.36 -24.63 -3.50
CA ARG A 154 -0.51 -23.89 -2.56
C ARG A 154 -0.85 -22.41 -2.60
N ASN A 155 -0.37 -21.68 -1.61
CA ASN A 155 -0.39 -20.23 -1.60
C ASN A 155 1.05 -19.74 -1.40
N LEU A 156 1.59 -19.04 -2.39
CA LEU A 156 3.00 -18.65 -2.45
C LEU A 156 3.41 -17.70 -1.32
N LEU A 157 2.46 -16.92 -0.80
CA LEU A 157 2.66 -16.07 0.38
C LEU A 157 2.73 -16.93 1.65
N VAL A 158 1.79 -17.87 1.83
CA VAL A 158 1.82 -18.79 2.99
C VAL A 158 3.15 -19.53 3.01
N ASP A 159 3.57 -20.05 1.86
CA ASP A 159 4.84 -20.74 1.69
C ASP A 159 6.02 -19.86 2.10
N TRP A 160 6.05 -18.59 1.64
CA TRP A 160 7.08 -17.63 2.00
C TRP A 160 7.12 -17.31 3.50
N VAL A 161 5.96 -17.16 4.14
CA VAL A 161 5.87 -16.94 5.60
C VAL A 161 6.45 -18.12 6.37
N LEU A 162 6.11 -19.34 5.97
CA LEU A 162 6.57 -20.57 6.62
C LEU A 162 8.07 -20.81 6.40
N GLU A 163 8.55 -20.67 5.17
CA GLU A 163 9.95 -20.86 4.80
C GLU A 163 10.88 -19.92 5.58
N ASN A 164 10.40 -18.72 5.91
CA ASN A 164 11.15 -17.72 6.67
C ASN A 164 10.80 -17.69 8.16
N SER A 165 9.93 -18.57 8.65
CA SER A 165 9.50 -18.63 10.06
C SER A 165 9.05 -17.28 10.63
N LEU A 166 8.30 -16.54 9.81
CA LEU A 166 7.86 -15.18 10.14
C LEU A 166 6.80 -15.18 11.24
N GLU A 167 6.98 -14.29 12.21
CA GLU A 167 6.01 -13.97 13.25
C GLU A 167 5.29 -12.65 13.00
N SER A 168 5.82 -11.85 12.07
CA SER A 168 5.26 -10.53 11.78
C SER A 168 5.35 -10.18 10.31
N LEU A 169 4.40 -9.39 9.83
CA LEU A 169 4.47 -8.73 8.52
C LEU A 169 4.50 -7.22 8.72
N LEU A 170 5.38 -6.55 7.98
CA LEU A 170 5.36 -5.10 7.81
C LEU A 170 4.85 -4.79 6.41
N VAL A 171 3.67 -4.19 6.30
CA VAL A 171 2.99 -3.95 5.03
C VAL A 171 3.12 -2.49 4.62
N VAL A 172 3.47 -2.29 3.34
CA VAL A 172 3.62 -1.01 2.64
C VAL A 172 2.99 -1.09 1.25
N GLY A 173 2.72 0.04 0.62
CA GLY A 173 2.29 0.11 -0.78
C GLY A 173 0.98 0.85 -1.03
N ILE A 174 0.36 0.54 -2.17
CA ILE A 174 -0.75 1.29 -2.77
C ILE A 174 -1.82 0.33 -3.34
N CYS A 175 -3.12 0.66 -3.32
CA CYS A 175 -3.74 1.72 -2.54
C CYS A 175 -4.01 1.27 -1.11
N THR A 176 -3.87 2.20 -0.15
CA THR A 176 -4.02 1.97 1.29
C THR A 176 -5.36 1.31 1.63
N ASP A 177 -6.44 1.76 1.01
CA ASP A 177 -7.81 1.33 1.27
C ASP A 177 -8.34 0.31 0.24
N ILE A 178 -7.49 -0.15 -0.70
CA ILE A 178 -7.86 -1.15 -1.70
C ILE A 178 -6.92 -2.35 -1.56
N CYS A 179 -5.85 -2.46 -2.36
CA CYS A 179 -4.98 -3.64 -2.36
C CYS A 179 -4.30 -3.89 -1.00
N VAL A 180 -3.83 -2.82 -0.34
CA VAL A 180 -3.20 -2.92 0.98
C VAL A 180 -4.22 -3.38 2.02
N MET A 181 -5.39 -2.72 2.08
CA MET A 181 -6.45 -3.08 3.02
C MET A 181 -6.92 -4.52 2.78
N ASP A 182 -7.29 -4.88 1.55
CA ASP A 182 -7.79 -6.22 1.22
C ASP A 182 -6.80 -7.31 1.60
N PHE A 183 -5.51 -7.08 1.30
CA PHE A 183 -4.44 -7.96 1.75
C PHE A 183 -4.44 -8.08 3.28
N VAL A 184 -4.31 -6.97 4.01
CA VAL A 184 -4.21 -6.98 5.48
C VAL A 184 -5.42 -7.65 6.13
N LEU A 185 -6.64 -7.32 5.70
CA LEU A 185 -7.87 -7.91 6.25
C LEU A 185 -7.96 -9.41 5.98
N THR A 186 -7.49 -9.84 4.81
CA THR A 186 -7.48 -11.26 4.45
C THR A 186 -6.43 -12.02 5.25
N ILE A 187 -5.24 -11.46 5.46
CA ILE A 187 -4.20 -12.11 6.28
C ILE A 187 -4.61 -12.19 7.75
N LEU A 188 -5.26 -11.15 8.30
CA LEU A 188 -5.86 -11.21 9.63
C LEU A 188 -6.84 -12.38 9.74
N SER A 189 -7.69 -12.57 8.72
CA SER A 189 -8.65 -13.67 8.67
C SER A 189 -7.96 -15.03 8.49
N ALA A 190 -6.98 -15.13 7.60
CA ALA A 190 -6.20 -16.35 7.34
C ALA A 190 -5.42 -16.79 8.59
N ARG A 191 -4.82 -15.85 9.33
CA ARG A 191 -4.20 -16.09 10.63
C ARG A 191 -5.21 -16.66 11.63
N ASN A 192 -6.38 -16.03 11.75
CA ASN A 192 -7.45 -16.49 12.65
C ASN A 192 -8.08 -17.83 12.22
N HIS A 193 -7.90 -18.22 10.96
CA HIS A 193 -8.34 -19.49 10.39
C HIS A 193 -7.21 -20.54 10.31
N ASP A 194 -6.15 -20.37 11.09
CA ASP A 194 -5.01 -21.29 11.21
C ASP A 194 -4.26 -21.57 9.89
N MET A 195 -4.41 -20.70 8.88
CA MET A 195 -3.70 -20.82 7.60
C MET A 195 -2.27 -20.25 7.66
N MET A 196 -1.97 -19.43 8.67
CA MET A 196 -0.69 -18.72 8.84
C MET A 196 -0.05 -19.09 10.19
N PRO A 197 0.31 -20.37 10.43
CA PRO A 197 0.79 -20.79 11.75
C PRO A 197 2.08 -20.04 12.12
N GLY A 198 2.10 -19.50 13.34
CA GLY A 198 3.22 -18.72 13.87
C GLY A 198 3.15 -17.21 13.56
N LEU A 199 2.30 -16.77 12.64
CA LEU A 199 2.12 -15.34 12.38
C LEU A 199 1.34 -14.69 13.54
N VAL A 200 1.92 -13.67 14.15
CA VAL A 200 1.36 -12.96 15.32
C VAL A 200 0.88 -11.57 14.91
N ASP A 201 1.80 -10.72 14.46
CA ASP A 201 1.53 -9.30 14.22
C ASP A 201 1.47 -8.95 12.72
N ILE A 202 0.61 -8.00 12.38
CA ILE A 202 0.55 -7.39 11.05
C ILE A 202 0.63 -5.89 11.26
N PHE A 203 1.77 -5.31 10.90
CA PHE A 203 2.05 -3.90 10.98
C PHE A 203 1.75 -3.23 9.62
N VAL A 204 1.21 -2.03 9.67
CA VAL A 204 0.99 -1.18 8.47
C VAL A 204 1.74 0.11 8.69
N TYR A 205 2.73 0.40 7.84
CA TYR A 205 3.55 1.61 7.99
C TYR A 205 2.97 2.75 7.16
N GLN A 206 2.26 3.67 7.82
CA GLN A 206 1.46 4.69 7.13
C GLN A 206 2.28 5.59 6.20
N SER A 207 3.54 5.86 6.52
CA SER A 207 4.39 6.75 5.73
C SER A 207 4.84 6.11 4.42
N ALA A 208 4.79 4.77 4.36
CA ALA A 208 4.99 3.94 3.18
C ALA A 208 3.66 3.39 2.65
N CYS A 209 2.55 4.11 2.85
CA CYS A 209 1.27 3.80 2.26
C CYS A 209 0.67 5.07 1.64
N ALA A 210 0.05 4.94 0.47
CA ALA A 210 -0.66 6.03 -0.18
C ALA A 210 -1.94 5.53 -0.86
N THR A 211 -2.79 6.44 -1.31
CA THR A 211 -3.96 6.16 -2.14
C THR A 211 -4.16 7.31 -3.13
N TYR A 212 -5.02 7.14 -4.13
CA TYR A 212 -5.26 8.16 -5.17
C TYR A 212 -6.28 9.22 -4.73
N ASP A 213 -6.31 10.34 -5.43
CA ASP A 213 -7.26 11.43 -5.17
C ASP A 213 -8.20 11.63 -6.37
N LEU A 214 -9.47 11.28 -6.17
CA LEU A 214 -10.54 11.55 -7.11
C LEU A 214 -11.69 12.22 -6.37
N PRO A 215 -11.54 13.49 -5.94
CA PRO A 215 -12.61 14.19 -5.23
C PRO A 215 -13.83 14.34 -6.13
N ARG A 216 -15.00 14.57 -5.52
CA ARG A 216 -16.30 14.50 -6.20
C ARG A 216 -16.39 15.47 -7.38
N ASP A 217 -15.91 16.69 -7.23
CA ASP A 217 -15.90 17.72 -8.27
C ASP A 217 -15.05 17.28 -9.47
N VAL A 218 -13.89 16.66 -9.22
CA VAL A 218 -13.06 16.07 -10.27
C VAL A 218 -13.79 14.91 -10.95
N ALA A 219 -14.36 13.98 -10.19
CA ALA A 219 -15.15 12.86 -10.75
C ALA A 219 -16.28 13.35 -11.66
N GLU A 220 -17.07 14.31 -11.19
CA GLU A 220 -18.17 14.91 -11.96
C GLU A 220 -17.66 15.66 -13.20
N SER A 221 -16.51 16.37 -13.11
CA SER A 221 -15.88 17.04 -14.25
C SER A 221 -15.40 16.09 -15.35
N LEU A 222 -15.06 14.86 -14.98
CA LEU A 222 -14.69 13.77 -15.87
C LEU A 222 -15.91 13.00 -16.40
N ASN A 223 -17.14 13.43 -16.09
CA ASN A 223 -18.40 12.74 -16.40
C ASN A 223 -18.50 11.33 -15.77
N LEU A 224 -17.81 11.11 -14.65
CA LEU A 224 -17.97 9.90 -13.85
C LEU A 224 -19.14 10.06 -12.86
N PRO A 225 -19.82 8.97 -12.48
CA PRO A 225 -20.81 9.01 -11.41
C PRO A 225 -20.21 9.57 -10.12
N ALA A 226 -20.96 10.40 -9.39
CA ALA A 226 -20.52 10.93 -8.09
C ALA A 226 -20.15 9.83 -7.09
N SER A 227 -20.71 8.62 -7.23
CA SER A 227 -20.35 7.44 -6.42
C SER A 227 -18.94 6.90 -6.65
N MET A 228 -18.24 7.36 -7.70
CA MET A 228 -16.82 7.07 -7.92
C MET A 228 -15.90 8.04 -7.19
N SER A 229 -16.44 9.02 -6.45
CA SER A 229 -15.61 9.94 -5.66
C SER A 229 -14.79 9.17 -4.64
N HIS A 230 -13.49 9.46 -4.61
CA HIS A 230 -12.50 8.88 -3.73
C HIS A 230 -11.58 10.00 -3.22
N PRO A 231 -12.04 10.80 -2.23
CA PRO A 231 -11.25 11.87 -1.65
C PRO A 231 -10.10 11.31 -0.79
N LYS A 232 -8.86 11.54 -1.21
CA LYS A 232 -7.65 10.86 -0.71
C LYS A 232 -7.54 10.86 0.81
N ALA A 233 -7.66 12.02 1.47
CA ALA A 233 -7.44 12.11 2.92
C ALA A 233 -8.44 11.26 3.71
N LEU A 234 -9.70 11.23 3.27
CA LEU A 234 -10.78 10.48 3.91
C LEU A 234 -10.61 8.98 3.69
N THR A 235 -10.32 8.56 2.46
CA THR A 235 -10.18 7.14 2.13
C THR A 235 -8.90 6.54 2.68
N GLN A 236 -7.78 7.29 2.68
CA GLN A 236 -6.55 6.93 3.39
C GLN A 236 -6.85 6.65 4.87
N TYR A 237 -7.56 7.55 5.54
CA TYR A 237 -7.92 7.40 6.94
C TYR A 237 -8.82 6.18 7.19
N MET A 238 -9.83 5.99 6.35
CA MET A 238 -10.76 4.86 6.45
C MET A 238 -10.06 3.52 6.22
N GLY A 239 -9.15 3.42 5.26
CA GLY A 239 -8.34 2.21 5.05
C GLY A 239 -7.53 1.84 6.27
N LEU A 240 -6.78 2.81 6.83
CA LEU A 240 -6.02 2.63 8.07
C LEU A 240 -6.93 2.24 9.25
N TYR A 241 -8.08 2.90 9.41
CA TYR A 241 -9.06 2.59 10.44
C TYR A 241 -9.56 1.15 10.33
N PHE A 242 -9.97 0.72 9.15
CA PHE A 242 -10.54 -0.61 8.95
C PHE A 242 -9.55 -1.75 9.14
N MET A 243 -8.27 -1.51 8.85
CA MET A 243 -7.19 -2.42 9.18
C MET A 243 -6.97 -2.47 10.70
N ALA A 244 -6.85 -1.31 11.35
CA ALA A 244 -6.61 -1.20 12.79
C ALA A 244 -7.77 -1.79 13.61
N SER A 245 -9.02 -1.50 13.24
CA SER A 245 -10.22 -2.00 13.92
C SER A 245 -10.37 -3.51 13.85
N ARG A 246 -9.61 -4.18 12.98
CA ARG A 246 -9.59 -5.64 12.82
C ARG A 246 -8.31 -6.29 13.36
N GLY A 247 -7.43 -5.51 13.98
CA GLY A 247 -6.26 -5.99 14.71
C GLY A 247 -4.92 -5.83 14.00
N ALA A 248 -4.85 -5.07 12.90
CA ALA A 248 -3.57 -4.58 12.41
C ALA A 248 -3.01 -3.48 13.33
N ARG A 249 -1.69 -3.36 13.40
CA ARG A 249 -1.01 -2.33 14.20
C ARG A 249 -0.47 -1.24 13.29
N LEU A 250 -0.86 0.00 13.52
CA LEU A 250 -0.43 1.11 12.68
C LEU A 250 0.89 1.69 13.18
N VAL A 251 1.85 1.84 12.28
CA VAL A 251 3.19 2.37 12.57
C VAL A 251 3.29 3.77 11.97
N SER A 252 3.71 4.73 12.79
CA SER A 252 3.89 6.13 12.37
C SER A 252 5.34 6.48 12.04
N ALA A 253 6.30 5.73 12.58
CA ALA A 253 7.72 5.92 12.33
C ALA A 253 8.48 4.60 12.54
N ILE A 254 9.50 4.38 11.72
CA ILE A 254 10.49 3.31 11.89
C ILE A 254 11.86 3.98 11.97
N LYS A 255 12.47 3.91 13.15
CA LYS A 255 13.78 4.52 13.47
C LYS A 255 14.95 3.58 13.20
#